data_AF-A0A1A6H5E1-F1
#
_entry.id   AF-A0A1A6H5E1-F1
#
_cell.length_a   1.000
_cell.length_b   1.000
_cell.length_c   1.000
_cell.angle_alpha   90.00
_cell.angle_beta   90.00
_cell.angle_gamma   90.00
#
_symmetry.space_group_name_H-M   'P 1'
#
loop_
_entity.id
_entity.type
_entity.pdbx_description
1 polymer ?
#
loop_
_entity_poly.entity_id
_entity_poly.type
_entity_poly.pdbx_seq_one_letter_code
_entity_poly.pdbx_strand_id
1 'polypeptide(L)' 'MKRDKTLKMCVNHDITPTMELKPDAGSNYTWVWNTQVIFAEECPNSELLATCFLNDENPQKLKM' A
#
# COMPACT_ATOMS: atom_id res chain seq x y z
N MET A 1 7.75 1.94 0.20
CA MET A 1 7.94 0.99 1.32
C MET A 1 9.17 0.12 1.08
N LYS A 2 9.98 -0.16 2.12
CA LYS A 2 11.17 -1.04 2.05
C LYS A 2 11.07 -2.14 3.11
N ARG A 3 11.66 -3.32 2.85
CA ARG A 3 11.79 -4.41 3.84
C ARG A 3 12.87 -4.07 4.86
N ASP A 4 12.63 -4.34 6.15
CA ASP A 4 13.56 -3.96 7.24
C ASP A 4 14.97 -4.55 7.11
N LYS A 5 15.07 -5.85 6.81
CA LYS A 5 16.38 -6.54 6.79
C LYS A 5 17.16 -6.32 5.50
N THR A 6 16.48 -6.40 4.36
CA THR A 6 17.15 -6.36 3.04
C THR A 6 17.21 -4.94 2.47
N LEU A 7 16.43 -4.01 3.03
CA LEU A 7 16.25 -2.64 2.55
C LEU A 7 15.79 -2.54 1.09
N LYS A 8 15.40 -3.67 0.48
CA LYS A 8 14.85 -3.72 -0.87
C LYS A 8 13.52 -2.99 -0.91
N MET A 9 13.33 -2.24 -1.97
CA MET A 9 12.07 -1.58 -2.28
C MET A 9 11.00 -2.65 -2.51
N CYS A 10 9.84 -2.46 -1.92
CA CYS A 10 8.72 -3.41 -1.99
C CYS A 10 7.50 -2.78 -2.62
N VAL A 11 7.37 -1.46 -2.48
CA VAL A 11 6.29 -0.66 -3.04
C VAL A 11 6.88 0.69 -3.37
N ASN A 12 6.76 1.09 -4.62
CA ASN A 12 7.19 2.40 -5.11
C ASN A 12 6.25 2.80 -6.24
N HIS A 13 5.23 3.56 -5.90
CA HIS A 13 4.29 4.11 -6.85
C HIS A 13 4.00 5.55 -6.46
N ASP A 14 3.69 6.36 -7.46
CA ASP A 14 3.20 7.69 -7.21
C ASP A 14 1.80 7.60 -6.61
N ILE A 15 1.62 8.43 -5.59
CA ILE A 15 0.36 8.61 -4.92
C ILE A 15 -0.52 9.47 -5.84
N THR A 16 -1.65 8.92 -6.28
CA THR A 16 -2.57 9.58 -7.21
C THR A 16 -3.93 9.81 -6.54
N PRO A 17 -4.60 10.94 -6.81
CA PRO A 17 -5.90 11.26 -6.19
C PRO A 17 -7.03 10.32 -6.61
N THR A 18 -6.81 9.49 -7.63
CA THR A 18 -7.74 8.44 -8.07
C THR A 18 -7.64 7.16 -7.25
N MET A 19 -6.65 7.06 -6.36
CA MET A 19 -6.39 5.89 -5.55
C MET A 19 -7.32 5.88 -4.34
N GLU A 20 -8.05 4.77 -4.14
CA GLU A 20 -9.04 4.64 -3.08
C GLU A 20 -8.62 3.57 -2.07
N LEU A 21 -8.44 3.98 -0.81
CA LEU A 21 -8.22 3.10 0.33
C LEU A 21 -9.55 2.51 0.79
N LYS A 22 -9.67 1.19 0.76
CA LYS A 22 -10.83 0.46 1.25
C LYS A 22 -10.46 -0.40 2.45
N PRO A 23 -11.31 -0.49 3.48
CA PRO A 23 -11.12 -1.45 4.55
C PRO A 23 -11.28 -2.87 3.98
N ASP A 24 -10.43 -3.78 4.43
CA ASP A 24 -10.58 -5.21 4.13
C ASP A 24 -11.69 -5.82 4.97
N ALA A 25 -12.51 -6.69 4.38
CA ALA A 25 -13.67 -7.28 5.04
C ALA A 25 -13.31 -8.18 6.24
N GLY A 26 -12.05 -8.63 6.33
CA GLY A 26 -11.57 -9.51 7.41
C GLY A 26 -10.89 -8.80 8.59
N SER A 27 -10.58 -7.49 8.50
CA SER A 27 -9.82 -6.80 9.54
C SER A 27 -9.97 -5.28 9.50
N ASN A 28 -10.30 -4.68 10.64
CA ASN A 28 -10.39 -3.21 10.82
C ASN A 28 -9.04 -2.51 10.70
N TYR A 29 -7.94 -3.25 10.79
CA TYR A 29 -6.58 -2.71 10.70
C TYR A 29 -5.98 -2.88 9.31
N THR A 30 -6.71 -3.49 8.39
CA THR A 30 -6.21 -3.83 7.06
C THR A 30 -6.88 -2.97 6.01
N TRP A 31 -6.04 -2.36 5.17
CA TRP A 31 -6.46 -1.45 4.13
C TRP A 31 -5.92 -1.91 2.80
N VAL A 32 -6.78 -1.91 1.79
CA VAL A 32 -6.47 -2.33 0.43
C VAL A 32 -6.67 -1.18 -0.54
N TRP A 33 -5.81 -1.10 -1.56
CA TRP A 33 -5.93 -0.11 -2.62
C TRP A 33 -5.33 -0.65 -3.92
N ASN A 34 -5.83 -0.15 -5.04
CA ASN A 34 -5.34 -0.54 -6.36
C ASN A 34 -4.38 0.52 -6.89
N THR A 35 -3.25 0.09 -7.43
CA THR A 35 -2.29 0.94 -8.13
C THR A 35 -2.09 0.46 -9.56
N GLN A 36 -2.08 1.41 -10.49
CA GLN A 36 -1.89 1.13 -11.92
C GLN A 36 -0.42 0.86 -12.26
N VAL A 37 0.52 1.38 -11.46
CA VAL A 37 1.95 1.30 -11.72
C VAL A 37 2.73 1.19 -10.43
N ILE A 38 3.36 0.03 -10.19
CA ILE A 38 4.33 -0.19 -9.10
C ILE A 38 5.71 -0.42 -9.69
N PHE A 39 6.68 0.39 -9.28
CA PHE A 39 8.10 0.25 -9.57
C PHE A 39 8.85 -0.44 -8.43
N ALA A 40 8.36 -1.59 -7.96
CA ALA A 40 9.03 -2.36 -6.90
C ALA A 40 10.14 -3.27 -7.46
N GLU A 41 9.99 -3.72 -8.71
CA GLU A 41 10.91 -4.58 -9.45
C GLU A 41 11.26 -3.93 -10.81
N GLU A 42 11.91 -4.68 -11.71
CA GLU A 42 12.44 -4.18 -12.99
C GLU A 42 11.36 -3.80 -14.02
N CYS A 43 10.12 -4.29 -13.84
CA CYS A 43 8.98 -4.01 -14.71
C CYS A 43 7.82 -3.38 -13.94
N PRO A 44 7.21 -2.28 -14.46
CA PRO A 44 6.02 -1.70 -13.87
C PRO A 44 4.83 -2.64 -14.00
N ASN A 45 4.19 -2.97 -12.88
CA ASN A 45 2.98 -3.79 -12.84
C ASN A 45 1.83 -3.04 -12.15
N SER A 46 0.59 -3.35 -12.53
CA SER A 46 -0.60 -2.97 -11.76
C SER A 46 -0.90 -4.08 -10.76
N GLU A 47 -1.00 -3.74 -9.48
CA GLU A 47 -1.27 -4.73 -8.43
C GLU A 47 -2.22 -4.16 -7.37
N LEU A 48 -2.94 -5.05 -6.70
CA LEU A 48 -3.71 -4.73 -5.51
C LEU A 48 -2.80 -4.83 -4.29
N LEU A 49 -2.65 -3.71 -3.57
CA LEU A 49 -1.82 -3.64 -2.37
C LEU A 49 -2.68 -3.70 -1.12
N ALA A 50 -2.13 -4.32 -0.08
CA ALA A 50 -2.73 -4.37 1.25
C ALA A 50 -1.69 -3.97 2.30
N THR A 51 -2.10 -3.19 3.28
CA THR A 51 -1.29 -2.90 4.47
C THR A 51 -2.10 -3.17 5.73
N CYS A 52 -1.49 -3.85 6.70
CA CYS A 52 -2.06 -4.10 8.01
C CYS A 52 -1.30 -3.25 9.04
N PHE A 53 -2.02 -2.44 9.82
CA PHE A 53 -1.44 -1.74 10.95
C PHE A 53 -1.50 -2.60 12.21
N LEU A 54 -0.50 -2.44 13.09
CA LEU A 54 -0.45 -3.16 14.37
C LEU A 54 -1.46 -2.61 15.39
N ASN A 55 -1.81 -1.33 15.27
CA ASN A 55 -2.75 -0.63 16.13
C ASN A 55 -3.87 0.00 15.29
N ASP A 56 -4.89 0.49 15.97
CA ASP A 56 -5.97 1.35 15.45
C ASP A 56 -5.45 2.75 15.05
N GLU A 57 -4.32 2.79 14.35
CA GLU A 57 -3.82 4.02 13.78
C GLU A 57 -4.80 4.52 12.74
N ASN A 58 -5.24 5.78 12.90
CA ASN A 58 -6.25 6.35 12.03
C ASN A 58 -5.79 6.23 10.56
N PRO A 59 -6.51 5.49 9.71
CA PRO A 59 -6.20 5.33 8.29
C PRO A 59 -6.17 6.66 7.55
N GLN A 60 -6.83 7.70 8.05
CA GLN A 60 -6.75 9.05 7.48
C GLN A 60 -5.35 9.68 7.60
N LYS A 61 -4.46 9.14 8.45
CA LYS A 61 -3.04 9.54 8.48
C LYS A 61 -2.26 8.95 7.31
N LEU A 62 -2.74 7.86 6.71
CA LEU A 62 -2.19 7.30 5.49
C LEU A 62 -2.61 8.21 4.33
N LYS A 63 -1.74 9.14 3.99
CA LYS A 63 -1.96 10.04 2.86
C LYS A 63 -1.63 9.28 1.58
N MET A 64 -2.69 8.96 0.83
CA MET A 64 -2.60 8.77 -0.63
C MET A 64 -2.96 10.07 -1.34
#